data_AF-A0A4U0X4I8-F1
#
_entry.id   AF-A0A4U0X4I8-F1
#
_cell.length_a   1.000
_cell.length_b   1.000
_cell.length_c   1.000
_cell.angle_alpha   90.00
_cell.angle_beta   90.00
_cell.angle_gamma   90.00
#
_symmetry.space_group_name_H-M   'P 1'
#
loop_
_entity.id
_entity.type
_entity.pdbx_description
1 polymer ?
#
loop_
_entity_poly.entity_id
_entity_poly.type
_entity_poly.pdbx_seq_one_letter_code
_entity_poly.pdbx_strand_id
1 'polypeptide(L)'
;MQRYTVTVVSQGSPGERPTLLVPFEPSAIVAAFIDELFRRVTRQGIALAPNTHVATIHVDSEGGAIIDAEDILADVVPNPAKEKLFAVFIAKQKAAYAQQAQPTGKGQLATGEDAISVRIITPALAQGKDEPSILQLPASATVKQLHEIVAEHLHVTATSTDKDDTNVCNCNLARQLADAASPPTHFPLTHGKSKVDRIELAEATEDGLKTSVRAHLREYFESARKLHLFGPEQHTDNVTLYKKSPVVAVSKSYS
;
A
#
# COMPACT_ATOMS: atom_id res chain seq x y z
N MET A 1 -26.30 22.12 -7.66
CA MET A 1 -25.55 23.03 -6.75
C MET A 1 -26.07 23.00 -5.31
N GLN A 2 -25.22 22.51 -4.39
CA GLN A 2 -25.50 22.34 -2.96
C GLN A 2 -24.54 23.21 -2.14
N ARG A 3 -24.93 23.61 -0.92
CA ARG A 3 -24.12 24.50 -0.06
C ARG A 3 -23.46 23.69 1.04
N TYR A 4 -22.13 23.77 1.11
CA TYR A 4 -21.31 23.10 2.11
C TYR A 4 -20.77 24.13 3.12
N THR A 5 -20.83 23.79 4.41
CA THR A 5 -20.25 24.62 5.48
C THR A 5 -18.89 24.05 5.85
N VAL A 6 -17.83 24.83 5.60
CA VAL A 6 -16.45 24.37 5.75
C VAL A 6 -15.70 25.28 6.72
N THR A 7 -15.22 24.72 7.83
CA THR A 7 -14.34 25.42 8.76
C THR A 7 -12.90 25.34 8.25
N VAL A 8 -12.24 26.48 8.06
CA VAL A 8 -10.84 26.53 7.63
C VAL A 8 -9.94 26.41 8.85
N VAL A 9 -9.04 25.43 8.82
CA VAL A 9 -8.08 25.15 9.88
C VAL A 9 -6.66 25.31 9.32
N SER A 10 -5.86 26.18 9.93
CA SER A 10 -4.45 26.37 9.59
C SER A 10 -3.57 26.01 10.78
N GLN A 11 -2.57 25.15 10.56
CA GLN A 11 -1.64 24.78 11.62
C GLN A 11 -0.79 25.97 12.08
N GLY A 12 -0.82 26.26 13.38
CA GLY A 12 -0.01 27.32 14.01
C GLY A 12 -0.74 28.64 14.22
N SER A 13 -2.03 28.72 13.90
CA SER A 13 -2.87 29.88 14.16
C SER A 13 -3.95 29.50 15.17
N PRO A 14 -3.75 29.67 16.50
CA PRO A 14 -4.79 29.44 17.51
C PRO A 14 -5.91 30.51 17.47
N GLY A 15 -5.95 31.34 16.43
CA GLY A 15 -6.91 32.43 16.27
C GLY A 15 -8.26 31.98 15.72
N GLU A 16 -9.04 32.98 15.30
CA GLU A 16 -10.36 32.82 14.73
C GLU A 16 -10.31 31.95 13.46
N ARG A 17 -11.15 30.90 13.43
CA ARG A 17 -11.22 29.94 12.33
C ARG A 17 -12.38 30.35 11.41
N PRO A 18 -12.10 30.87 10.21
CA PRO A 18 -13.15 31.33 9.33
C PRO A 18 -13.97 30.13 8.84
N THR A 19 -15.28 30.29 8.85
CA THR A 19 -16.22 29.33 8.27
C THR A 19 -16.67 29.84 6.91
N LEU A 20 -16.47 29.03 5.88
CA LEU A 20 -16.85 29.35 4.52
C LEU A 20 -18.11 28.59 4.13
N LEU A 21 -19.05 29.29 3.51
CA LEU A 21 -20.17 28.68 2.81
C LEU A 21 -19.77 28.50 1.34
N VAL A 22 -19.73 27.26 0.87
CA VAL A 22 -19.24 26.90 -0.46
C VAL A 22 -20.37 26.26 -1.27
N PRO A 23 -21.04 27.02 -2.16
CA PRO A 23 -21.90 26.45 -3.19
C PRO A 23 -21.04 25.67 -4.18
N PHE A 24 -21.30 24.36 -4.30
CA PHE A 24 -20.56 23.47 -5.18
C PHE A 24 -21.46 22.39 -5.78
N GLU A 25 -20.99 21.72 -6.82
CA GLU A 25 -21.75 20.64 -7.46
C GLU A 25 -21.54 19.32 -6.70
N PRO A 26 -22.60 18.66 -6.21
CA PRO A 26 -22.47 17.45 -5.38
C PRO A 26 -21.86 16.25 -6.13
N SER A 27 -22.04 16.16 -7.45
CA SER A 27 -21.47 15.09 -8.27
C SER A 27 -19.99 15.33 -8.65
N ALA A 28 -19.37 16.40 -8.16
CA ALA A 28 -17.96 16.68 -8.45
C ALA A 28 -17.03 15.90 -7.50
N ILE A 29 -15.80 15.70 -7.95
CA ILE A 29 -14.74 15.09 -7.15
C ILE A 29 -14.24 16.05 -6.06
N VAL A 30 -13.78 15.49 -4.95
CA VAL A 30 -13.28 16.24 -3.78
C VAL A 30 -12.05 17.10 -4.13
N ALA A 31 -11.18 16.64 -5.03
CA ALA A 31 -10.04 17.43 -5.51
C ALA A 31 -10.48 18.79 -6.11
N ALA A 32 -11.54 18.79 -6.92
CA ALA A 32 -12.08 20.01 -7.52
C ALA A 32 -12.71 20.93 -6.45
N PHE A 33 -13.28 20.35 -5.40
CA PHE A 33 -13.80 21.10 -4.25
C PHE A 33 -12.66 21.76 -3.45
N ILE A 34 -11.54 21.06 -3.27
CA ILE A 34 -10.32 21.61 -2.63
C ILE A 34 -9.77 22.79 -3.43
N ASP A 35 -9.72 22.71 -4.76
CA ASP A 35 -9.28 23.83 -5.60
C ASP A 35 -10.18 25.06 -5.43
N GLU A 36 -11.50 24.86 -5.36
CA GLU A 36 -12.45 25.95 -5.11
C GLU A 36 -12.30 26.54 -3.70
N LEU A 37 -11.99 25.70 -2.70
CA LEU A 37 -11.67 26.16 -1.35
C LEU A 37 -10.44 27.06 -1.33
N PHE A 38 -9.35 26.68 -2.00
CA PHE A 38 -8.16 27.54 -2.11
C PHE A 38 -8.52 28.91 -2.71
N ARG A 39 -9.29 28.94 -3.82
CA ARG A 39 -9.73 30.22 -4.43
C ARG A 39 -10.52 31.08 -3.45
N ARG A 40 -11.43 30.49 -2.68
CA ARG A 40 -12.28 31.22 -1.71
C ARG A 40 -11.49 31.72 -0.52
N VAL A 41 -10.58 30.90 0.01
CA VAL A 41 -9.69 31.26 1.11
C VAL A 41 -8.78 32.43 0.71
N THR A 42 -8.19 32.39 -0.48
CA THR A 42 -7.38 33.51 -0.99
C THR A 42 -8.20 34.80 -1.14
N ARG A 43 -9.48 34.72 -1.57
CA ARG A 43 -10.38 35.90 -1.65
C ARG A 43 -10.66 36.53 -0.28
N GLN A 44 -10.57 35.76 0.80
CA GLN A 44 -10.71 36.26 2.17
C GLN A 44 -9.40 36.88 2.72
N GLY A 45 -8.36 37.00 1.88
CA GLY A 45 -7.06 37.54 2.29
C GLY A 45 -6.24 36.57 3.15
N ILE A 46 -6.63 35.30 3.23
CA ILE A 46 -5.92 34.29 4.00
C ILE A 46 -4.80 33.73 3.11
N ALA A 47 -3.56 33.79 3.60
CA ALA A 47 -2.35 33.42 2.86
C ALA A 47 -2.14 31.90 2.76
N LEU A 48 -3.16 31.17 2.32
CA LEU A 48 -3.11 29.74 2.00
C LEU A 48 -3.19 29.58 0.48
N ALA A 49 -2.24 28.86 -0.10
CA ALA A 49 -2.14 28.67 -1.54
C ALA A 49 -1.73 27.24 -1.90
N PRO A 50 -2.16 26.71 -3.07
CA PRO A 50 -1.89 25.32 -3.47
C PRO A 50 -0.40 24.98 -3.61
N ASN A 51 0.45 25.97 -3.88
CA ASN A 51 1.90 25.79 -4.00
C ASN A 51 2.62 25.77 -2.64
N THR A 52 2.05 26.38 -1.61
CA THR A 52 2.66 26.50 -0.27
C THR A 52 2.01 25.60 0.76
N HIS A 53 0.79 25.11 0.53
CA HIS A 53 0.03 24.29 1.46
C HIS A 53 -0.57 23.06 0.78
N VAL A 54 -0.77 22.01 1.57
CA VAL A 54 -1.63 20.87 1.24
C VAL A 54 -2.92 21.05 2.04
N ALA A 55 -4.06 20.81 1.39
CA ALA A 55 -5.36 20.84 2.03
C ALA A 55 -5.94 19.41 2.09
N THR A 56 -6.52 19.06 3.22
CA THR A 56 -7.26 17.80 3.42
C THR A 56 -8.64 18.13 3.97
N ILE A 57 -9.64 17.33 3.62
CA ILE A 57 -11.02 17.53 4.08
C ILE A 57 -11.34 16.47 5.12
N HIS A 58 -11.81 16.92 6.28
CA HIS A 58 -12.18 16.08 7.42
C HIS A 58 -13.66 16.25 7.72
N VAL A 59 -14.31 15.17 8.15
CA VAL A 59 -15.73 15.15 8.55
C VAL A 59 -15.84 15.23 10.08
N ASP A 60 -16.88 15.90 10.57
CA ASP A 60 -17.26 16.05 12.00
C ASP A 60 -16.32 16.89 12.87
N SER A 61 -15.00 16.78 12.68
CA SER A 61 -14.00 17.53 13.45
C SER A 61 -12.69 17.74 12.67
N GLU A 62 -11.79 18.58 13.20
CA GLU A 62 -10.46 18.84 12.64
C GLU A 62 -9.56 17.60 12.55
N GLY A 63 -9.77 16.59 13.41
CA GLY A 63 -9.05 15.32 13.38
C GLY A 63 -9.98 14.15 13.05
N GLY A 64 -11.06 14.43 12.34
CA GLY A 64 -12.07 13.45 11.98
C GLY A 64 -11.65 12.57 10.80
N ALA A 65 -12.63 11.87 10.22
CA ALA A 65 -12.37 11.02 9.06
C ALA A 65 -11.93 11.88 7.86
N ILE A 66 -10.80 11.51 7.26
CA ILE A 66 -10.26 12.16 6.06
C ILE A 66 -10.97 11.60 4.83
N ILE A 67 -11.44 12.49 3.96
CA ILE A 67 -12.04 12.15 2.67
C ILE A 67 -10.95 12.11 1.59
N ASP A 68 -10.97 11.09 0.72
CA ASP A 68 -10.01 10.98 -0.38
C ASP A 68 -10.30 12.03 -1.46
N ALA A 69 -9.25 12.51 -2.13
CA ALA A 69 -9.39 13.54 -3.16
C ALA A 69 -10.11 13.03 -4.43
N GLU A 70 -10.05 11.72 -4.68
CA GLU A 70 -10.67 11.07 -5.85
C GLU A 70 -12.14 10.69 -5.61
N ASP A 71 -12.64 10.80 -4.37
CA ASP A 71 -14.02 10.50 -4.03
C ASP A 71 -15.01 11.53 -4.63
N ILE A 72 -16.25 11.09 -4.85
CA ILE A 72 -17.37 11.95 -5.25
C ILE A 72 -17.97 12.59 -3.99
N LEU A 73 -18.14 13.92 -4.02
CA LEU A 73 -18.56 14.69 -2.83
C LEU A 73 -19.94 14.27 -2.28
N ALA A 74 -20.88 13.88 -3.14
CA ALA A 74 -22.21 13.40 -2.73
C ALA A 74 -22.18 12.04 -2.00
N ASP A 75 -21.21 11.19 -2.33
CA ASP A 75 -21.12 9.83 -1.76
C ASP A 75 -20.54 9.88 -0.34
N VAL A 76 -19.60 10.81 -0.12
CA VAL A 76 -18.88 10.97 1.15
C VAL A 76 -19.49 12.02 2.07
N VAL A 77 -20.32 12.94 1.55
CA VAL A 77 -21.07 13.94 2.31
C VAL A 77 -22.56 13.89 1.91
N PRO A 78 -23.30 12.85 2.32
CA PRO A 78 -24.67 12.63 1.87
C PRO A 78 -25.65 13.70 2.36
N ASN A 79 -25.38 14.36 3.50
CA ASN A 79 -26.25 15.36 4.11
C ASN A 79 -25.47 16.64 4.51
N PRO A 80 -25.07 17.49 3.55
CA PRO A 80 -24.22 18.65 3.83
C PRO A 80 -24.90 19.77 4.63
N ALA A 81 -26.22 19.70 4.85
CA ALA A 81 -26.93 20.60 5.75
C ALA A 81 -26.74 20.23 7.23
N LYS A 82 -26.40 18.98 7.53
CA LYS A 82 -26.21 18.45 8.89
C LYS A 82 -24.73 18.19 9.20
N GLU A 83 -23.94 17.91 8.18
CA GLU A 83 -22.52 17.61 8.29
C GLU A 83 -21.68 18.88 8.29
N LYS A 84 -20.61 18.87 9.10
CA LYS A 84 -19.62 19.95 9.17
C LYS A 84 -18.32 19.44 8.58
N LEU A 85 -17.80 20.18 7.61
CA LEU A 85 -16.52 19.87 7.00
C LEU A 85 -15.43 20.76 7.59
N PHE A 86 -14.24 20.19 7.72
CA PHE A 86 -13.05 20.90 8.17
C PHE A 86 -11.99 20.79 7.09
N ALA A 87 -11.60 21.94 6.53
CA ALA A 87 -10.50 22.01 5.57
C ALA A 87 -9.21 22.31 6.34
N VAL A 88 -8.37 21.29 6.50
CA VAL A 88 -7.12 21.36 7.25
C VAL A 88 -5.97 21.64 6.28
N PHE A 89 -5.34 22.81 6.45
CA PHE A 89 -4.22 23.27 5.65
C PHE A 89 -2.91 23.10 6.42
N ILE A 90 -1.97 22.40 5.79
CA ILE A 90 -0.63 22.15 6.32
C ILE A 90 0.37 22.74 5.33
N ALA A 91 1.25 23.63 5.79
CA ALA A 91 2.28 24.22 4.93
C ALA A 91 3.17 23.11 4.36
N LYS A 92 3.45 23.07 3.05
CA LYS A 92 4.22 21.98 2.39
C LYS A 92 5.60 21.74 2.99
N GLN A 93 6.27 22.78 3.49
CA GLN A 93 7.51 22.61 4.26
C GLN A 93 7.24 21.82 5.55
N LYS A 94 6.19 22.17 6.30
CA LYS A 94 5.72 21.38 7.45
C LYS A 94 4.99 20.11 7.06
N ALA A 95 4.52 19.91 5.83
CA ALA A 95 3.97 18.63 5.38
C ALA A 95 5.13 17.67 5.12
N ALA A 96 6.22 18.16 4.53
CA ALA A 96 7.50 17.45 4.47
C ALA A 96 8.08 17.22 5.87
N TYR A 97 8.01 18.20 6.78
CA TYR A 97 8.49 18.05 8.16
C TYR A 97 7.51 17.38 9.14
N ALA A 98 6.21 17.27 8.88
CA ALA A 98 5.27 16.46 9.67
C ALA A 98 5.26 15.02 9.13
N GLN A 99 5.68 14.83 7.88
CA GLN A 99 6.19 13.56 7.36
C GLN A 99 7.64 13.26 7.82
N GLN A 100 8.37 14.21 8.42
CA GLN A 100 9.75 14.02 8.93
C GLN A 100 9.93 14.31 10.45
N ALA A 101 8.89 14.68 11.20
CA ALA A 101 8.93 14.87 12.65
C ALA A 101 8.53 13.55 13.32
N GLN A 102 9.15 12.46 12.84
CA GLN A 102 9.47 11.33 13.69
C GLN A 102 10.80 11.65 14.40
N PRO A 103 11.00 11.21 15.66
CA PRO A 103 12.25 11.43 16.37
C PRO A 103 13.40 10.81 15.58
N THR A 104 14.45 11.60 15.41
CA THR A 104 15.71 11.26 14.75
C THR A 104 16.31 9.95 15.29
N GLY A 105 16.16 8.87 14.53
CA GLY A 105 17.12 7.78 14.42
C GLY A 105 17.82 7.92 13.08
N LYS A 106 19.15 8.04 13.09
CA LYS A 106 19.98 8.31 11.90
C LYS A 106 19.77 7.24 10.82
N GLY A 107 19.24 7.65 9.68
CA GLY A 107 19.17 6.84 8.48
C GLY A 107 18.74 7.69 7.29
N GLN A 108 19.66 8.48 6.74
CA GLN A 108 19.49 9.02 5.39
C GLN A 108 19.30 7.85 4.43
N LEU A 109 18.20 7.81 3.67
CA LEU A 109 18.18 7.24 2.32
C LEU A 109 16.90 7.65 1.55
N ALA A 110 17.16 8.19 0.35
CA ALA A 110 16.27 8.40 -0.80
C ALA A 110 15.09 9.39 -0.67
N THR A 111 15.37 10.68 -0.87
CA THR A 111 14.45 11.63 -1.49
C THR A 111 14.38 11.34 -3.00
N GLY A 112 13.34 10.65 -3.44
CA GLY A 112 13.04 10.38 -4.86
C GLY A 112 11.66 9.74 -4.96
N GLU A 113 10.93 10.06 -6.03
CA GLU A 113 9.49 9.81 -6.27
C GLU A 113 9.03 8.33 -6.25
N ASP A 114 9.87 7.40 -5.78
CA ASP A 114 9.63 5.95 -5.73
C ASP A 114 9.86 5.39 -4.31
N ALA A 115 8.99 5.76 -3.37
CA ALA A 115 9.02 5.23 -2.01
C ALA A 115 7.66 4.61 -1.61
N ILE A 116 7.71 3.44 -0.98
CA ILE A 116 6.56 2.71 -0.43
C ILE A 116 6.49 2.99 1.07
N SER A 117 5.34 3.47 1.53
CA SER A 117 5.03 3.65 2.94
C SER A 117 4.42 2.37 3.53
N VAL A 118 5.10 1.75 4.49
CA VAL A 118 4.66 0.51 5.16
C VAL A 118 4.30 0.82 6.61
N ARG A 119 3.05 0.57 7.00
CA ARG A 119 2.58 0.72 8.39
C ARG A 119 2.71 -0.60 9.14
N ILE A 120 3.42 -0.60 10.26
CA ILE A 120 3.56 -1.80 11.11
C ILE A 120 2.55 -1.72 12.25
N ILE A 121 1.68 -2.72 12.33
CA ILE A 121 0.73 -2.87 13.44
C ILE A 121 1.13 -4.13 14.21
N THR A 122 1.69 -3.94 15.41
CA THR A 122 1.96 -5.06 16.33
C THR A 122 0.71 -5.38 17.15
N PRO A 123 0.57 -6.59 17.73
CA PRO A 123 -0.55 -6.92 18.60
C PRO A 123 -0.70 -5.96 19.80
N ALA A 124 0.40 -5.42 20.31
CA ALA A 124 0.39 -4.40 21.35
C ALA A 124 -0.13 -3.04 20.84
N LEU A 125 0.27 -2.63 19.64
CA LEU A 125 -0.25 -1.41 18.98
C LEU A 125 -1.72 -1.55 18.59
N ALA A 126 -2.18 -2.75 18.22
CA ALA A 126 -3.58 -3.00 17.89
C ALA A 126 -4.53 -2.86 19.10
N GLN A 127 -4.01 -3.01 20.32
CA GLN A 127 -4.78 -2.86 21.57
C GLN A 127 -4.63 -1.47 22.21
N GLY A 128 -3.64 -0.69 21.79
CA GLY A 128 -3.38 0.66 22.26
C GLY A 128 -4.10 1.74 21.44
N LYS A 129 -4.15 2.97 21.98
CA LYS A 129 -4.50 4.19 21.22
C LYS A 129 -3.29 4.80 20.49
N ASP A 130 -2.16 4.12 20.51
CA ASP A 130 -0.93 4.62 19.91
C ASP A 130 -0.99 4.50 18.39
N GLU A 131 -0.57 5.57 17.73
CA GLU A 131 -0.60 5.63 16.28
C GLU A 131 0.46 4.68 15.69
N PRO A 132 0.07 3.75 14.79
CA PRO A 132 1.01 2.77 14.25
C PRO A 132 2.05 3.44 13.37
N SER A 133 3.32 3.15 13.67
CA SER A 133 4.46 3.73 13.00
C SER A 133 4.51 3.37 11.50
N ILE A 134 4.89 4.34 10.69
CA ILE A 134 5.03 4.23 9.25
C ILE A 134 6.53 4.24 8.91
N LEU A 135 6.96 3.21 8.18
CA LEU A 135 8.29 3.10 7.61
C LEU A 135 8.27 3.49 6.14
N GLN A 136 9.23 4.32 5.73
CA GLN A 136 9.46 4.63 4.33
C GLN A 136 10.53 3.69 3.77
N LEU A 137 10.20 3.00 2.69
CA LEU A 137 11.12 2.13 1.98
C LEU A 137 11.23 2.58 0.52
N PRO A 138 12.39 2.48 -0.12
CA PRO A 138 12.45 2.65 -1.57
C PRO A 138 11.57 1.60 -2.25
N ALA A 139 10.94 1.94 -3.38
CA ALA A 139 10.08 1.01 -4.14
C ALA A 139 10.85 -0.23 -4.63
N SER A 140 12.18 -0.13 -4.72
CA SER A 140 13.10 -1.22 -5.01
C SER A 140 13.47 -2.10 -3.81
N ALA A 141 12.95 -1.81 -2.61
CA ALA A 141 13.28 -2.55 -1.39
C ALA A 141 12.77 -3.99 -1.45
N THR A 142 13.64 -4.92 -1.09
CA THR A 142 13.29 -6.35 -0.94
C THR A 142 12.59 -6.60 0.40
N VAL A 143 11.81 -7.68 0.48
CA VAL A 143 11.15 -8.13 1.74
C VAL A 143 12.17 -8.36 2.86
N LYS A 144 13.41 -8.74 2.53
CA LYS A 144 14.49 -8.91 3.51
C LYS A 144 14.88 -7.58 4.15
N GLN A 145 15.06 -6.54 3.33
CA GLN A 145 15.37 -5.19 3.81
C GLN A 145 14.22 -4.62 4.63
N LEU A 146 12.97 -4.86 4.22
CA LEU A 146 11.81 -4.52 5.04
C LEU A 146 11.89 -5.19 6.41
N HIS A 147 12.21 -6.49 6.49
CA HIS A 147 12.30 -7.21 7.75
C HIS A 147 13.43 -6.69 8.67
N GLU A 148 14.58 -6.34 8.10
CA GLU A 148 15.70 -5.74 8.84
C GLU A 148 15.31 -4.37 9.42
N ILE A 149 14.69 -3.52 8.60
CA ILE A 149 14.23 -2.19 9.01
C ILE A 149 13.12 -2.28 10.06
N VAL A 150 12.17 -3.22 9.91
CA VAL A 150 11.11 -3.48 10.90
C VAL A 150 11.70 -3.97 12.23
N ALA A 151 12.69 -4.87 12.18
CA ALA A 151 13.34 -5.40 13.39
C ALA A 151 14.11 -4.31 14.14
N GLU A 152 14.87 -3.49 13.42
CA GLU A 152 15.55 -2.31 13.98
C GLU A 152 14.54 -1.34 14.59
N HIS A 153 13.45 -1.07 13.88
CA HIS A 153 12.41 -0.14 14.32
C HIS A 153 11.70 -0.59 15.59
N LEU A 154 11.46 -1.89 15.76
CA LEU A 154 10.81 -2.44 16.95
C LEU A 154 11.78 -2.68 18.11
N HIS A 155 13.06 -2.30 17.96
CA HIS A 155 14.14 -2.65 18.90
C HIS A 155 14.17 -4.13 19.26
N VAL A 156 13.65 -4.97 18.36
CA VAL A 156 13.78 -6.40 18.47
C VAL A 156 15.20 -6.64 17.98
N THR A 157 16.10 -7.02 18.89
CA THR A 157 17.41 -7.53 18.51
C THR A 157 17.13 -8.54 17.42
N ALA A 158 17.54 -8.25 16.20
CA ALA A 158 17.42 -9.18 15.10
C ALA A 158 18.40 -10.31 15.39
N THR A 159 18.07 -11.17 16.35
CA THR A 159 18.34 -12.58 16.24
C THR A 159 17.49 -13.06 15.06
N SER A 160 17.86 -12.64 13.85
CA SER A 160 17.98 -13.59 12.77
C SER A 160 19.07 -14.58 13.20
N THR A 161 18.74 -15.42 14.18
CA THR A 161 18.97 -16.83 13.94
C THR A 161 18.26 -17.10 12.63
N ASP A 162 19.01 -16.95 11.53
CA ASP A 162 18.82 -17.69 10.29
C ASP A 162 18.96 -19.19 10.62
N LYS A 163 18.13 -19.67 11.54
CA LYS A 163 17.73 -21.06 11.58
C LYS A 163 16.70 -21.17 10.49
N ASP A 164 17.22 -21.20 9.26
CA ASP A 164 16.68 -21.88 8.10
C ASP A 164 15.15 -22.10 8.17
N ASP A 165 14.39 -21.01 8.24
CA ASP A 165 12.92 -21.00 8.23
C ASP A 165 12.42 -21.21 6.77
N THR A 166 13.10 -22.10 6.04
CA THR A 166 12.76 -22.58 4.71
C THR A 166 11.54 -23.51 4.71
N ASN A 167 10.80 -23.57 5.83
CA ASN A 167 9.71 -24.51 6.10
C ASN A 167 8.30 -23.94 5.87
N VAL A 168 8.14 -22.65 5.59
CA VAL A 168 6.80 -22.08 5.36
C VAL A 168 6.42 -22.24 3.88
N CYS A 169 5.48 -23.13 3.57
CA CYS A 169 4.91 -23.18 2.22
C CYS A 169 4.12 -21.89 1.95
N ASN A 170 4.42 -21.19 0.85
CA ASN A 170 3.65 -20.04 0.36
C ASN A 170 2.34 -20.44 -0.34
N CYS A 171 1.75 -21.58 0.04
CA CYS A 171 0.59 -22.18 -0.58
C CYS A 171 -0.63 -21.21 -0.63
N ASN A 172 -0.84 -20.40 0.42
CA ASN A 172 -1.93 -19.42 0.46
C ASN A 172 -1.71 -18.26 -0.52
N LEU A 173 -0.47 -17.75 -0.60
CA LEU A 173 -0.11 -16.71 -1.55
C LEU A 173 -0.24 -17.22 -2.99
N ALA A 174 0.24 -18.44 -3.25
CA ALA A 174 0.10 -19.10 -4.55
C ALA A 174 -1.37 -19.26 -4.95
N ARG A 175 -2.25 -19.58 -3.99
CA ARG A 175 -3.70 -19.67 -4.21
C ARG A 175 -4.30 -18.31 -4.59
N GLN A 176 -3.95 -17.23 -3.87
CA GLN A 176 -4.43 -15.88 -4.19
C GLN A 176 -3.96 -15.42 -5.58
N LEU A 177 -2.75 -15.77 -5.98
CA LEU A 177 -2.22 -15.46 -7.31
C LEU A 177 -2.86 -16.29 -8.42
N ALA A 178 -3.37 -17.48 -8.11
CA ALA A 178 -3.95 -18.38 -9.09
C ALA A 178 -5.26 -17.86 -9.70
N ASP A 179 -5.95 -16.95 -9.01
CA ASP A 179 -7.19 -16.33 -9.51
C ASP A 179 -6.91 -15.32 -10.64
N ALA A 180 -5.69 -14.79 -10.74
CA ALA A 180 -5.30 -13.88 -11.82
C ALA A 180 -5.14 -14.61 -13.17
N ALA A 181 -5.29 -13.88 -14.27
CA ALA A 181 -4.99 -14.39 -15.60
C ALA A 181 -3.47 -14.59 -15.77
N SER A 182 -3.06 -15.77 -16.25
CA SER A 182 -1.66 -16.10 -16.55
C SER A 182 -1.50 -16.59 -17.99
N PRO A 183 -0.52 -16.08 -18.75
CA PRO A 183 -0.26 -16.54 -20.11
C PRO A 183 0.40 -17.94 -20.09
N PRO A 184 0.19 -18.79 -21.11
CA PRO A 184 0.77 -20.14 -21.15
C PRO A 184 2.30 -20.17 -21.25
N THR A 185 2.94 -19.04 -21.55
CA THR A 185 4.39 -18.92 -21.73
C THR A 185 5.15 -18.56 -20.45
N HIS A 186 4.46 -18.15 -19.37
CA HIS A 186 5.12 -17.74 -18.13
C HIS A 186 4.29 -18.14 -16.91
N PHE A 187 4.94 -18.67 -15.88
CA PHE A 187 4.25 -19.00 -14.63
C PHE A 187 4.86 -18.27 -13.42
N PRO A 188 4.04 -17.89 -12.43
CA PRO A 188 4.54 -17.40 -11.16
C PRO A 188 5.05 -18.57 -10.29
N LEU A 189 6.29 -18.48 -9.82
CA LEU A 189 6.90 -19.36 -8.84
C LEU A 189 6.97 -18.66 -7.48
N THR A 190 6.28 -19.21 -6.50
CA THR A 190 6.32 -18.75 -5.12
C THR A 190 7.26 -19.62 -4.29
N HIS A 191 8.26 -19.01 -3.66
CA HIS A 191 9.24 -19.70 -2.83
C HIS A 191 9.85 -18.77 -1.76
N GLY A 192 10.60 -19.34 -0.81
CA GLY A 192 11.19 -18.59 0.30
C GLY A 192 10.17 -17.83 1.15
N LYS A 193 10.57 -16.73 1.81
CA LYS A 193 9.65 -15.84 2.54
C LYS A 193 8.93 -14.92 1.54
N SER A 194 7.81 -15.39 0.98
CA SER A 194 6.91 -14.62 0.09
C SER A 194 7.55 -14.07 -1.19
N LYS A 195 8.58 -14.73 -1.75
CA LYS A 195 9.12 -14.34 -3.05
C LYS A 195 8.25 -14.89 -4.16
N VAL A 196 8.04 -14.07 -5.20
CA VAL A 196 7.28 -14.43 -6.39
C VAL A 196 8.14 -14.08 -7.60
N ASP A 197 8.64 -15.10 -8.29
CA ASP A 197 9.38 -14.92 -9.54
C ASP A 197 8.49 -15.30 -10.72
N ARG A 198 8.63 -14.62 -11.84
CA ARG A 198 7.98 -15.01 -13.11
C ARG A 198 8.99 -15.76 -13.95
N ILE A 199 8.68 -17.02 -14.25
CA ILE A 199 9.59 -17.93 -14.96
C ILE A 199 9.01 -18.21 -16.33
N GLU A 200 9.88 -18.11 -17.34
CA GLU A 200 9.57 -18.48 -18.71
C GLU A 200 9.40 -20.00 -18.86
N LEU A 201 8.37 -20.39 -19.58
CA LEU A 201 7.97 -21.76 -19.81
C LEU A 201 8.19 -22.10 -21.28
N ALA A 202 9.26 -22.85 -21.55
CA ALA A 202 9.62 -23.24 -22.92
C ALA A 202 8.55 -24.12 -23.57
N GLU A 203 7.96 -25.02 -22.78
CA GLU A 203 6.84 -25.86 -23.20
C GLU A 203 5.74 -25.76 -22.15
N ALA A 204 4.53 -25.41 -22.58
CA ALA A 204 3.36 -25.23 -21.72
C ALA A 204 2.81 -26.57 -21.18
N THR A 205 3.67 -27.41 -20.63
CA THR A 205 3.39 -28.74 -20.10
C THR A 205 3.86 -28.84 -18.65
N GLU A 206 3.37 -29.85 -17.93
CA GLU A 206 3.82 -30.10 -16.55
C GLU A 206 5.32 -30.43 -16.47
N ASP A 207 5.84 -31.16 -17.46
CA ASP A 207 7.26 -31.53 -17.53
C ASP A 207 8.15 -30.34 -17.88
N GLY A 208 7.70 -29.49 -18.81
CA GLY A 208 8.36 -28.21 -19.10
C GLY A 208 8.44 -27.34 -17.85
N LEU A 209 7.36 -27.28 -17.08
CA LEU A 209 7.29 -26.52 -15.83
C LEU A 209 8.26 -27.08 -14.77
N LYS A 210 8.24 -28.40 -14.53
CA LYS A 210 9.18 -29.05 -13.60
C LYS A 210 10.63 -28.80 -14.00
N THR A 211 10.91 -28.83 -15.30
CA THR A 211 12.25 -28.57 -15.85
C THR A 211 12.67 -27.12 -15.61
N SER A 212 11.80 -26.15 -15.91
CA SER A 212 12.06 -24.72 -15.64
C SER A 212 12.26 -24.43 -14.15
N VAL A 213 11.45 -25.02 -13.26
CA VAL A 213 11.59 -24.84 -11.81
C VAL A 213 12.91 -25.39 -11.30
N ARG A 214 13.33 -26.58 -11.76
CA ARG A 214 14.63 -27.16 -11.41
C ARG A 214 15.79 -26.33 -11.93
N ALA A 215 15.71 -25.87 -13.18
CA ALA A 215 16.73 -25.03 -13.79
C ALA A 215 16.88 -23.67 -13.09
N HIS A 216 15.78 -23.13 -12.58
CA HIS A 216 15.75 -21.85 -11.85
C HIS A 216 16.26 -21.98 -10.41
N LEU A 217 15.87 -23.04 -9.70
CA LEU A 217 16.24 -23.25 -8.30
C LEU A 217 17.57 -23.97 -8.09
N ARG A 218 18.20 -24.52 -9.17
CA ARG A 218 19.52 -25.19 -9.23
C ARG A 218 19.92 -25.98 -7.98
N GLU A 219 20.54 -25.33 -6.99
CA GLU A 219 21.09 -25.94 -5.78
C GLU A 219 20.05 -26.18 -4.65
N TYR A 220 18.89 -25.52 -4.71
CA TYR A 220 17.89 -25.52 -3.65
C TYR A 220 16.88 -26.69 -3.72
N PHE A 221 16.83 -27.40 -4.85
CA PHE A 221 15.78 -28.37 -5.15
C PHE A 221 16.12 -29.82 -4.78
N GLU A 222 17.37 -30.12 -4.42
CA GLU A 222 17.85 -31.50 -4.25
C GLU A 222 17.38 -32.19 -2.94
N SER A 223 16.82 -31.44 -1.98
CA SER A 223 16.34 -32.01 -0.72
C SER A 223 14.82 -31.90 -0.56
N ALA A 224 14.12 -32.99 -0.89
CA ALA A 224 12.76 -33.30 -0.46
C ALA A 224 11.70 -32.20 -0.68
N ARG A 225 11.72 -31.43 -1.76
CA ARG A 225 10.70 -30.40 -2.00
C ARG A 225 9.51 -30.92 -2.83
N LYS A 226 8.29 -30.58 -2.40
CA LYS A 226 7.04 -30.82 -3.14
C LYS A 226 6.65 -29.57 -3.90
N LEU A 227 6.20 -29.77 -5.15
CA LEU A 227 5.58 -28.72 -5.96
C LEU A 227 4.07 -28.79 -5.75
N HIS A 228 3.47 -27.65 -5.44
CA HIS A 228 2.03 -27.47 -5.43
C HIS A 228 1.65 -26.59 -6.61
N LEU A 229 0.72 -27.05 -7.44
CA LEU A 229 0.23 -26.34 -8.61
C LEU A 229 -1.16 -25.79 -8.31
N PHE A 230 -1.39 -24.51 -8.60
CA PHE A 230 -2.67 -23.85 -8.35
C PHE A 230 -3.22 -23.21 -9.62
N GLY A 231 -4.53 -23.37 -9.86
CA GLY A 231 -5.24 -22.78 -10.99
C GLY A 231 -4.77 -23.13 -12.41
N PRO A 232 -4.24 -24.34 -12.71
CA PRO A 232 -4.00 -24.71 -14.10
C PRO A 232 -5.32 -24.83 -14.86
N GLU A 233 -5.35 -24.35 -16.10
CA GLU A 233 -6.38 -24.72 -17.07
C GLU A 233 -5.70 -25.44 -18.22
N GLN A 234 -6.20 -26.62 -18.58
CA GLN A 234 -5.71 -27.41 -19.69
C GLN A 234 -6.57 -27.19 -20.93
N HIS A 235 -5.98 -27.39 -22.11
CA HIS A 235 -6.76 -27.45 -23.34
C HIS A 235 -7.69 -28.67 -23.34
N THR A 236 -8.93 -28.51 -23.81
CA THR A 236 -9.88 -29.62 -23.97
C THR A 236 -9.38 -30.67 -24.96
N ASP A 237 -8.65 -30.23 -25.98
CA ASP A 237 -8.22 -31.06 -27.10
C ASP A 237 -6.86 -31.73 -26.82
N ASN A 238 -6.10 -31.19 -25.87
CA ASN A 238 -4.81 -31.72 -25.46
C ASN A 238 -4.58 -31.50 -23.96
N VAL A 239 -4.93 -32.50 -23.16
CA VAL A 239 -4.89 -32.47 -21.69
C VAL A 239 -3.47 -32.24 -21.15
N THR A 240 -2.42 -32.46 -21.95
CA THR A 240 -1.04 -32.23 -21.52
C THR A 240 -0.60 -30.76 -21.65
N LEU A 241 -1.35 -29.94 -22.39
CA LEU A 241 -1.01 -28.55 -22.67
C LEU A 241 -1.83 -27.58 -21.78
N TYR A 242 -1.14 -26.70 -21.08
CA TYR A 242 -1.75 -25.63 -20.31
C TYR A 242 -2.26 -24.51 -21.25
N LYS A 243 -3.56 -24.25 -21.17
CA LYS A 243 -4.18 -23.01 -21.66
C LYS A 243 -3.84 -21.84 -20.74
N LYS A 244 -3.85 -22.11 -19.43
CA LYS A 244 -3.44 -21.19 -18.36
C LYS A 244 -2.39 -21.90 -17.52
N SER A 245 -1.18 -21.34 -17.47
CA SER A 245 -0.10 -21.91 -16.69
C SER A 245 -0.41 -21.81 -15.18
N PRO A 246 -0.15 -22.85 -14.38
CA PRO A 246 -0.43 -22.82 -12.95
C PRO A 246 0.51 -21.87 -12.20
N VAL A 247 0.06 -21.39 -11.04
CA VAL A 247 0.97 -20.81 -10.05
C VAL A 247 1.62 -21.95 -9.27
N VAL A 248 2.95 -21.90 -9.15
CA VAL A 248 3.73 -22.95 -8.50
C VAL A 248 4.14 -22.50 -7.11
N ALA A 249 3.89 -23.33 -6.09
CA ALA A 249 4.48 -23.16 -4.77
C ALA A 249 5.43 -24.30 -4.45
N VAL A 250 6.57 -23.97 -3.86
CA VAL A 250 7.56 -24.96 -3.43
C VAL A 250 7.52 -25.10 -1.91
N SER A 251 7.31 -26.31 -1.42
CA SER A 251 7.33 -26.64 0.02
C SER A 251 8.37 -27.72 0.30
N LYS A 252 8.91 -27.79 1.52
CA LYS A 252 9.66 -28.96 1.99
C LYS A 252 8.66 -30.08 2.34
N SER A 253 8.95 -31.31 1.91
CA SER A 253 8.23 -32.51 2.30
C SER A 253 8.73 -32.95 3.66
N TYR A 254 7.83 -32.99 4.64
CA TYR A 254 8.08 -33.70 5.89
C TYR A 254 7.99 -35.20 5.59
N SER A 255 9.10 -35.91 5.79
CA SER A 255 9.15 -37.37 5.87
C SER A 255 9.00 -37.81 7.32
#